data_AF-A0A429DVB1-F1
#
_entry.id   AF-A0A429DVB1-F1
#
_cell.length_a   1.000
_cell.length_b   1.000
_cell.length_c   1.000
_cell.angle_alpha   90.00
_cell.angle_beta   90.00
_cell.angle_gamma   90.00
#
_symmetry.space_group_name_H-M   'P 1'
#
loop_
_entity.id
_entity.type
_entity.pdbx_description
1 polymer ?
#
loop_
_entity_poly.entity_id
_entity_poly.type
_entity_poly.pdbx_seq_one_letter_code
_entity_poly.pdbx_strand_id
1 'polypeptide(L)' 'PRATPPPARERDAATAAVSALAAHAGAWAVRVHEVRATADAVRVARAVEGAR' A
#
# COMPACT_ATOMS: atom_id res chain seq x y z
N PRO A 1 -14.71 -14.66 -15.95
CA PRO A 1 -15.02 -15.31 -14.65
C PRO A 1 -14.12 -14.71 -13.56
N ARG A 2 -14.67 -14.37 -12.39
CA ARG A 2 -13.89 -13.77 -11.31
C ARG A 2 -13.05 -14.87 -10.66
N ALA A 3 -11.73 -14.83 -10.86
CA ALA A 3 -10.82 -15.80 -10.26
C ALA A 3 -10.89 -15.74 -8.73
N THR A 4 -10.70 -16.87 -8.06
CA THR A 4 -10.56 -16.89 -6.60
C THR A 4 -9.35 -16.04 -6.22
N PRO A 5 -9.51 -15.03 -5.35
CA PRO A 5 -8.39 -14.18 -4.99
C PRO A 5 -7.31 -14.99 -4.23
N PRO A 6 -6.02 -14.69 -4.42
CA PRO A 6 -4.93 -15.39 -3.73
C PRO A 6 -5.08 -15.34 -2.21
N PRO A 7 -4.52 -16.29 -1.44
CA PRO A 7 -4.47 -16.22 0.01
C PRO A 7 -4.04 -14.84 0.55
N ALA A 8 -4.54 -14.46 1.73
CA ALA A 8 -4.35 -13.11 2.27
C ALA A 8 -2.88 -12.67 2.30
N ARG A 9 -1.97 -13.56 2.73
CA ARG A 9 -0.53 -13.29 2.84
C ARG A 9 0.13 -13.02 1.49
N GLU A 10 -0.37 -13.64 0.42
CA GLU A 10 0.14 -13.44 -0.94
C GLU A 10 -0.28 -12.09 -1.53
N ARG A 11 -1.22 -11.39 -0.87
CA ARG A 11 -1.71 -10.07 -1.30
C ARG A 11 -1.10 -8.92 -0.52
N ASP A 12 -0.25 -9.18 0.47
CA ASP A 12 0.30 -8.12 1.33
C ASP A 12 1.23 -7.19 0.55
N ALA A 13 2.05 -7.73 -0.36
CA ALA A 13 2.88 -6.92 -1.27
C ALA A 13 2.03 -6.03 -2.17
N ALA A 14 0.93 -6.57 -2.73
CA ALA A 14 -0.01 -5.80 -3.53
C ALA A 14 -0.72 -4.72 -2.69
N THR A 15 -1.06 -5.03 -1.44
CA THR A 15 -1.67 -4.09 -0.49
C THR A 15 -0.71 -2.94 -0.16
N ALA A 16 0.57 -3.22 0.04
CA ALA A 16 1.59 -2.20 0.25
C ALA A 16 1.72 -1.27 -0.96
N ALA A 17 1.73 -1.84 -2.18
CA ALA A 17 1.77 -1.05 -3.41
C ALA A 17 0.54 -0.14 -3.58
N VAL A 18 -0.67 -0.68 -3.37
CA VAL A 18 -1.91 0.12 -3.41
C VAL A 18 -1.91 1.19 -2.33
N SER A 19 -1.36 0.91 -1.15
CA SER A 19 -1.26 1.89 -0.05
C SER A 19 -0.31 3.04 -0.39
N ALA A 20 0.80 2.78 -1.08
CA ALA A 20 1.68 3.82 -1.59
C ALA A 20 0.95 4.73 -2.60
N LEU A 21 0.18 4.15 -3.53
CA LEU A 21 -0.63 4.90 -4.49
C LEU A 21 -1.72 5.73 -3.79
N ALA A 22 -2.40 5.15 -2.79
CA ALA A 22 -3.42 5.85 -2.02
C ALA A 22 -2.83 7.04 -1.24
N ALA A 23 -1.65 6.87 -0.64
CA ALA A 23 -0.94 7.95 0.03
C ALA A 23 -0.60 9.08 -0.94
N HIS A 24 -0.06 8.76 -2.12
CA HIS A 24 0.22 9.75 -3.16
C HIS A 24 -1.06 10.46 -3.65
N ALA A 25 -2.18 9.76 -3.71
CA ALA A 25 -3.48 10.34 -4.06
C ALA A 25 -4.12 11.18 -2.93
N GLY A 26 -3.45 11.34 -1.78
CA GLY A 26 -3.92 12.20 -0.68
C GLY A 26 -4.85 11.50 0.32
N ALA A 27 -4.89 10.17 0.36
CA ALA A 27 -5.65 9.46 1.39
C ALA A 27 -5.15 9.84 2.80
N TRP A 28 -6.09 10.05 3.73
CA TRP A 28 -5.78 10.38 5.13
C TRP A 28 -5.15 9.20 5.88
N ALA A 29 -5.65 7.98 5.66
CA ALA A 29 -5.16 6.76 6.29
C ALA A 29 -5.48 5.50 5.46
N VAL A 30 -4.78 4.41 5.76
CA VAL A 30 -5.05 3.05 5.26
C VAL A 30 -5.19 2.09 6.43
N ARG A 31 -6.10 1.11 6.32
CA ARG A 31 -6.27 0.02 7.30
C ARG A 31 -5.75 -1.28 6.70
N VAL A 32 -4.75 -1.88 7.33
CA VAL A 32 -4.05 -3.06 6.81
C VAL A 32 -3.76 -4.09 7.90
N HIS A 33 -3.39 -5.30 7.49
CA HIS A 33 -2.94 -6.37 8.38
C HIS A 33 -1.41 -6.35 8.54
N GLU A 34 -0.67 -6.28 7.41
CA GLU A 34 0.78 -6.13 7.43
C GLU A 34 1.20 -4.66 7.57
N VAL A 35 1.24 -4.22 8.82
CA VAL A 35 1.46 -2.81 9.17
C VAL A 35 2.85 -2.31 8.76
N ARG A 36 3.91 -3.07 9.05
CA ARG A 36 5.29 -2.59 8.86
C ARG A 36 5.60 -2.30 7.39
N ALA A 37 5.38 -3.28 6.51
CA ALA A 37 5.62 -3.14 5.08
C ALA A 37 4.75 -2.03 4.46
N THR A 38 3.50 -1.91 4.90
CA THR A 38 2.61 -0.84 4.42
C THR A 38 3.07 0.54 4.88
N ALA A 39 3.48 0.69 6.14
CA ALA A 39 3.99 1.95 6.65
C ALA A 39 5.26 2.39 5.91
N ASP A 40 6.16 1.46 5.59
CA ASP A 40 7.35 1.74 4.79
C ASP A 40 6.98 2.22 3.39
N ALA A 41 6.04 1.55 2.72
CA ALA A 41 5.56 1.95 1.40
C ALA A 41 4.94 3.37 1.40
N VAL A 42 4.17 3.73 2.43
CA VAL A 42 3.63 5.08 2.60
C VAL A 42 4.74 6.12 2.81
N ARG A 43 5.75 5.83 3.65
CA ARG A 43 6.89 6.74 3.86
C ARG A 43 7.68 6.97 2.57
N VAL A 44 7.92 5.92 1.80
CA VAL A 44 8.59 6.02 0.49
C VAL A 44 7.78 6.89 -0.46
N ALA A 45 6.46 6.68 -0.57
CA ALA A 45 5.60 7.48 -1.44
C ALA A 45 5.69 8.98 -1.10
N ARG A 46 5.66 9.34 0.18
CA ARG A 46 5.80 10.73 0.65
C ARG A 46 7.17 11.31 0.38
N ALA A 47 8.24 10.53 0.58
CA ALA A 47 9.60 10.98 0.30
C ALA A 47 9.80 11.28 -1.19
N VAL A 48 9.25 10.44 -2.08
CA VAL A 48 9.31 10.66 -3.53
C VAL A 48 8.48 11.88 -3.95
N GLU A 49 7.29 12.06 -3.38
CA GLU A 49 6.44 13.23 -3.63
C GLU A 49 7.13 14.53 -3.22
N GLY A 50 7.78 14.57 -2.05
CA GLY A 50 8.50 15.75 -1.58
C GLY A 50 9.84 16.03 -2.28
N ALA A 51 10.34 15.09 -3.09
CA ALA A 51 11.56 15.24 -3.87
C ALA A 51 11.32 15.75 -5.30
N ARG A 52 10.05 15.89 -5.73
CA ARG A 52 9.66 16.49 -7.00
C ARG A 52 9.57 18.01 -6.87
#